data_AF-A0A970MP93-F1
#
_entry.id   AF-A0A970MP93-F1
#
_cell.length_a   1.000
_cell.length_b   1.000
_cell.length_c   1.000
_cell.angle_alpha   90.00
_cell.angle_beta   90.00
_cell.angle_gamma   90.00
#
_symmetry.space_group_name_H-M   'P 1'
#
loop_
_entity.id
_entity.type
_entity.pdbx_description
1 polymer ?
#
loop_
_entity_poly.entity_id
_entity_poly.type
_entity_poly.pdbx_seq_one_letter_code
_entity_poly.pdbx_strand_id
1 'polypeptide(L)'
;MKKTISIITFLFIFSSLGLFAQWQGAGTEENPFKIFTVDDLNAIREQEDNPLYSALGPFGYNVPYTNIHFELMNNIEDSLTQKLCSKFGGHFHGKGHFISLNFNNSDYYLNNLIGEVIGGTIDSLRLEGNMFNSMGIFGAADVGEIDNLICNVNFTPFVNELNAKLYVFSAGSSADGVIFKNCINYSNINMPAKKYIHCGLFWGFAGNLEGMINYGDFNVETTEESIVEAHVFSEFLSVGTIKNCINYGNVTINGIPHTANVSLFTSVSSGFSFDDNKITNCLNTGNVYAKKVDYLGAFANLNAGWIYNCVNTGRLIGDKIAGGIVGENYEYGLVENCLNAGYIQGDSIVGGIVAVNNGGTVKNNLSLSRTSKYSVFGDSISNSQQQFPDSLMFENNFYDKQLLTQMSSPQGDILENNAAKGLLTTDITGFALQEILGDGWSYAEGRYPIPLGLENDSMALVAATPVYLHFETEDDYNHVDSVTKDFTVGLENSVVWNETYGRVSFDDEYASLLSLGYENLVVNLGDYKKEVYINILDIETSIMEESITKNGIIYPNPASEFINIKLDGISADKLEICDISGKLLLSQTITNNYQQIQIKDLKRGMYFLKIYDKNQNIKTLKFVKN
;
A
#
# COMPACT_ATOMS: atom_id res chain seq x y z
N MET A 1 -2.47 -75.46 -68.83
CA MET A 1 -3.92 -75.69 -68.64
C MET A 1 -4.35 -75.04 -67.34
N LYS A 2 -5.35 -74.15 -67.41
CA LYS A 2 -5.92 -73.40 -66.28
C LYS A 2 -6.51 -74.33 -65.22
N LYS A 3 -6.34 -73.98 -63.93
CA LYS A 3 -7.37 -74.20 -62.92
C LYS A 3 -7.49 -72.96 -62.04
N THR A 4 -8.59 -72.26 -62.28
CA THR A 4 -9.17 -71.18 -61.49
C THR A 4 -9.56 -71.71 -60.11
N ILE A 5 -9.18 -71.02 -59.03
CA ILE A 5 -9.84 -71.13 -57.72
C ILE A 5 -10.16 -69.70 -57.27
N SER A 6 -11.45 -69.46 -57.07
CA SER A 6 -12.04 -68.17 -56.73
C SER A 6 -11.72 -67.73 -55.31
N ILE A 7 -11.57 -66.42 -55.23
CA ILE A 7 -11.46 -65.55 -54.06
C ILE A 7 -12.73 -65.62 -53.20
N ILE A 8 -12.55 -65.74 -51.88
CA ILE A 8 -13.48 -65.19 -50.89
C ILE A 8 -12.63 -64.47 -49.83
N THR A 9 -12.47 -63.15 -50.00
CA THR A 9 -11.89 -62.26 -48.99
C THR A 9 -13.03 -61.83 -48.06
N PHE A 10 -13.01 -62.27 -46.81
CA PHE A 10 -13.85 -61.71 -45.76
C PHE A 10 -13.29 -60.32 -45.41
N LEU A 11 -13.93 -59.27 -45.92
CA LEU A 11 -13.70 -57.89 -45.51
C LEU A 11 -14.41 -57.69 -44.17
N PHE A 12 -13.70 -57.84 -43.05
CA PHE A 12 -14.16 -57.32 -41.77
C PHE A 12 -14.06 -55.79 -41.84
N ILE A 13 -15.18 -55.15 -42.15
CA ILE A 13 -15.35 -53.71 -41.95
C ILE A 13 -15.48 -53.50 -40.44
N PHE A 14 -14.36 -53.23 -39.78
CA PHE A 14 -14.40 -52.47 -38.54
C PHE A 14 -14.78 -51.04 -38.94
N SER A 15 -16.05 -50.70 -38.80
CA SER A 15 -16.46 -49.30 -38.70
C SER A 15 -16.05 -48.78 -37.32
N SER A 16 -14.76 -48.52 -37.14
CA SER A 16 -14.35 -47.58 -36.10
C SER A 16 -14.75 -46.20 -36.60
N LEU A 17 -15.89 -45.69 -36.12
CA LEU A 17 -16.06 -44.25 -35.95
C LEU A 17 -14.92 -43.80 -35.05
N GLY A 18 -13.78 -43.46 -35.67
CA GLY A 18 -12.69 -42.82 -34.97
C GLY A 18 -13.18 -41.45 -34.57
N LEU A 19 -13.64 -41.30 -33.32
CA LEU A 19 -13.53 -40.03 -32.62
C LEU A 19 -12.04 -39.70 -32.63
N PHE A 20 -11.60 -38.83 -33.54
CA PHE A 20 -10.31 -38.19 -33.36
C PHE A 20 -10.39 -37.45 -32.03
N ALA A 21 -9.49 -37.78 -31.09
CA ALA A 21 -9.37 -37.01 -29.86
C ALA A 21 -9.05 -35.57 -30.26
N GLN A 22 -9.96 -34.65 -29.90
CA GLN A 22 -9.89 -33.24 -30.29
C GLN A 22 -8.62 -32.57 -29.77
N TRP A 23 -8.15 -33.01 -28.60
CA TRP A 23 -6.91 -32.57 -27.97
C TRP A 23 -6.00 -33.77 -27.71
N GLN A 24 -4.69 -33.50 -27.64
CA GLN A 24 -3.74 -34.46 -27.08
C GLN A 24 -3.92 -34.49 -25.56
N GLY A 25 -4.12 -35.68 -24.99
CA GLY A 25 -4.31 -35.86 -23.55
C GLY A 25 -5.55 -36.69 -23.24
N ALA A 26 -5.83 -36.91 -21.95
CA ALA A 26 -7.04 -37.58 -21.48
C ALA A 26 -7.99 -36.63 -20.73
N GLY A 27 -7.57 -35.38 -20.49
CA GLY A 27 -8.33 -34.41 -19.71
C GLY A 27 -8.33 -34.68 -18.21
N THR A 28 -7.47 -35.58 -17.73
CA THR A 28 -7.28 -35.87 -16.31
C THR A 28 -6.16 -35.01 -15.73
N GLU A 29 -6.08 -34.88 -14.41
CA GLU A 29 -5.01 -34.14 -13.74
C GLU A 29 -3.60 -34.64 -14.14
N GLU A 30 -3.41 -35.96 -14.27
CA GLU A 30 -2.13 -36.57 -14.62
C GLU A 30 -1.81 -36.51 -16.12
N ASN A 31 -2.82 -36.30 -16.96
CA ASN A 31 -2.70 -36.21 -18.41
C ASN A 31 -3.71 -35.20 -18.98
N PRO A 32 -3.52 -33.89 -18.73
CA PRO A 32 -4.42 -32.84 -19.17
C PRO A 32 -4.55 -32.77 -20.69
N PHE A 33 -5.63 -32.17 -21.18
CA PHE A 33 -5.73 -31.80 -22.58
C PHE A 33 -4.77 -30.65 -22.89
N LYS A 34 -3.92 -30.84 -23.89
CA LYS A 34 -2.87 -29.90 -24.29
C LYS A 34 -3.40 -28.91 -25.31
N ILE A 35 -3.15 -27.63 -25.05
CA ILE A 35 -3.54 -26.51 -25.90
C ILE A 35 -2.27 -25.89 -26.51
N PHE A 36 -2.16 -25.94 -27.84
CA PHE A 36 -1.02 -25.40 -28.59
C PHE A 36 -1.40 -24.18 -29.44
N THR A 37 -2.66 -24.10 -29.86
CA THR A 37 -3.13 -23.14 -30.87
C THR A 37 -4.47 -22.50 -30.48
N VAL A 38 -4.85 -21.44 -31.20
CA VAL A 38 -6.18 -20.85 -31.05
C VAL A 38 -7.30 -21.81 -31.47
N ASP A 39 -7.03 -22.75 -32.38
CA ASP A 39 -8.00 -23.77 -32.79
C ASP A 39 -8.28 -24.76 -31.64
N ASP A 40 -7.27 -25.11 -30.85
CA ASP A 40 -7.46 -25.91 -29.64
C ASP A 40 -8.34 -25.19 -28.61
N LEU A 41 -8.21 -23.86 -28.49
CA LEU A 41 -9.09 -23.04 -27.64
C LEU A 41 -10.52 -22.97 -28.21
N ASN A 42 -10.66 -22.78 -29.53
CA ASN A 42 -11.96 -22.77 -30.21
C ASN A 42 -12.70 -24.10 -30.02
N ALA A 43 -11.98 -25.22 -29.99
CA ALA A 43 -12.55 -26.52 -29.72
C ALA A 43 -13.24 -26.62 -28.35
N ILE A 44 -12.81 -25.83 -27.34
CA ILE A 44 -13.46 -25.79 -26.02
C ILE A 44 -14.88 -25.21 -26.16
N ARG A 45 -15.07 -24.25 -27.06
CA ARG A 45 -16.40 -23.72 -27.37
C ARG A 45 -17.25 -24.74 -28.12
N GLU A 46 -16.65 -25.42 -29.10
CA GLU A 46 -17.35 -26.37 -29.96
C GLU A 46 -17.81 -27.63 -29.22
N GLN A 47 -17.13 -28.00 -28.13
CA GLN A 47 -17.43 -29.19 -27.34
C GLN A 47 -18.22 -28.91 -26.04
N GLU A 48 -18.65 -27.66 -25.81
CA GLU A 48 -19.34 -27.25 -24.57
C GLU A 48 -20.58 -28.13 -24.27
N ASP A 49 -21.37 -28.44 -25.30
CA ASP A 49 -22.58 -29.25 -25.18
C ASP A 49 -22.32 -30.77 -25.23
N ASN A 50 -21.06 -31.21 -25.28
CA ASN A 50 -20.73 -32.63 -25.35
C ASN A 50 -20.92 -33.29 -23.98
N PRO A 51 -21.84 -34.27 -23.83
CA PRO A 51 -22.08 -34.94 -22.55
C PRO A 51 -20.87 -35.68 -21.98
N LEU A 52 -19.86 -36.01 -22.81
CA LEU A 52 -18.62 -36.63 -22.35
C LEU A 52 -17.78 -35.71 -21.47
N TYR A 53 -17.90 -34.41 -21.65
CA TYR A 53 -17.14 -33.41 -20.91
C TYR A 53 -18.00 -32.70 -19.86
N SER A 54 -19.23 -33.15 -19.60
CA SER A 54 -20.10 -32.52 -18.61
C SER A 54 -20.37 -33.46 -17.44
N ALA A 55 -20.26 -32.93 -16.22
CA ALA A 55 -20.59 -33.66 -15.00
C ALA A 55 -21.24 -32.75 -13.95
N LEU A 56 -21.81 -33.38 -12.92
CA LEU A 56 -22.52 -32.69 -11.85
C LEU A 56 -21.60 -31.70 -11.12
N GLY A 57 -21.93 -30.41 -11.19
CA GLY A 57 -21.22 -29.33 -10.52
C GLY A 57 -21.70 -29.08 -9.08
N PRO A 58 -21.13 -28.07 -8.40
CA PRO A 58 -21.38 -27.79 -6.98
C PRO A 58 -22.84 -27.46 -6.64
N PHE A 59 -23.61 -26.97 -7.61
CA PHE A 59 -25.02 -26.59 -7.41
C PHE A 59 -26.02 -27.67 -7.81
N GLY A 60 -25.57 -28.92 -8.02
CA GLY A 60 -26.46 -30.05 -8.27
C GLY A 60 -27.03 -30.13 -9.69
N TYR A 61 -26.46 -29.39 -10.64
CA TYR A 61 -26.72 -29.51 -12.07
C TYR A 61 -25.44 -29.75 -12.85
N ASN A 62 -25.55 -30.28 -14.07
CA ASN A 62 -24.39 -30.56 -14.92
C ASN A 62 -23.74 -29.27 -15.42
N VAL A 63 -22.44 -29.14 -15.23
CA VAL A 63 -21.62 -28.03 -15.71
C VAL A 63 -20.67 -28.59 -16.79
N PRO A 64 -20.44 -27.86 -17.91
CA PRO A 64 -19.43 -28.25 -18.88
C PRO A 64 -18.02 -28.23 -18.28
N TYR A 65 -17.21 -29.18 -18.71
CA TYR A 65 -15.82 -29.38 -18.32
C TYR A 65 -15.55 -29.69 -16.86
N THR A 66 -16.57 -30.01 -16.05
CA THR A 66 -16.38 -30.40 -14.64
C THR A 66 -15.31 -31.50 -14.48
N ASN A 67 -14.26 -31.23 -13.70
CA ASN A 67 -13.09 -32.09 -13.47
C ASN A 67 -12.23 -32.39 -14.71
N ILE A 68 -12.39 -31.63 -15.81
CA ILE A 68 -11.54 -31.75 -16.99
C ILE A 68 -10.39 -30.75 -16.90
N HIS A 69 -9.17 -31.23 -17.09
CA HIS A 69 -7.95 -30.42 -17.04
C HIS A 69 -7.46 -30.05 -18.43
N PHE A 70 -7.12 -28.77 -18.61
CA PHE A 70 -6.49 -28.20 -19.79
C PHE A 70 -5.14 -27.57 -19.40
N GLU A 71 -4.12 -27.70 -20.24
CA GLU A 71 -2.84 -27.02 -20.05
C GLU A 71 -2.38 -26.30 -21.32
N LEU A 72 -1.97 -25.03 -21.17
CA LEU A 72 -1.26 -24.33 -22.23
C LEU A 72 0.16 -24.89 -22.35
N MET A 73 0.57 -25.16 -23.59
CA MET A 73 1.91 -25.65 -23.91
C MET A 73 2.85 -24.55 -24.42
N ASN A 74 2.28 -23.42 -24.82
CA ASN A 74 2.96 -22.25 -25.35
C ASN A 74 2.04 -21.03 -25.28
N ASN A 75 2.60 -19.85 -25.57
CA ASN A 75 1.81 -18.65 -25.78
C ASN A 75 0.91 -18.83 -27.01
N ILE A 76 -0.34 -18.37 -26.91
CA ILE A 76 -1.29 -18.34 -28.03
C ILE A 76 -1.31 -16.93 -28.60
N GLU A 77 -0.48 -16.71 -29.62
CA GLU A 77 -0.31 -15.40 -30.26
C GLU A 77 -1.48 -15.01 -31.18
N ASP A 78 -2.03 -16.00 -31.89
CA ASP A 78 -3.23 -15.82 -32.71
C ASP A 78 -4.42 -15.45 -31.81
N SER A 79 -5.06 -14.32 -32.13
CA SER A 79 -6.09 -13.77 -31.26
C SER A 79 -7.34 -14.65 -31.20
N LEU A 80 -7.72 -15.03 -29.99
CA LEU A 80 -9.05 -15.57 -29.70
C LEU A 80 -10.08 -14.44 -29.85
N THR A 81 -11.13 -14.66 -30.62
CA THR A 81 -12.12 -13.63 -30.97
C THR A 81 -13.50 -13.83 -30.34
N GLN A 82 -13.67 -14.94 -29.62
CA GLN A 82 -14.92 -15.36 -28.99
C GLN A 82 -14.61 -16.13 -27.71
N LYS A 83 -15.59 -16.18 -26.80
CA LYS A 83 -15.45 -16.89 -25.53
C LYS A 83 -15.06 -18.37 -25.71
N LEU A 84 -14.41 -18.92 -24.69
CA LEU A 84 -14.07 -20.33 -24.59
C LEU A 84 -15.32 -21.19 -24.37
N CYS A 85 -16.25 -20.73 -23.51
CA CYS A 85 -17.51 -21.40 -23.23
C CYS A 85 -18.43 -20.49 -22.40
N SER A 86 -19.70 -20.83 -22.33
CA SER A 86 -20.69 -20.12 -21.52
C SER A 86 -20.61 -20.51 -20.04
N LYS A 87 -20.36 -21.79 -19.73
CA LYS A 87 -20.11 -22.27 -18.37
C LYS A 87 -18.87 -23.17 -18.32
N PHE A 88 -18.05 -23.03 -17.27
CA PHE A 88 -16.81 -23.78 -17.12
C PHE A 88 -16.62 -24.30 -15.70
N GLY A 89 -16.61 -25.63 -15.53
CA GLY A 89 -16.30 -26.29 -14.25
C GLY A 89 -14.95 -27.01 -14.24
N GLY A 90 -14.11 -26.79 -15.25
CA GLY A 90 -12.83 -27.48 -15.40
C GLY A 90 -11.67 -26.78 -14.72
N HIS A 91 -10.47 -27.27 -15.01
CA HIS A 91 -9.21 -26.74 -14.52
C HIS A 91 -8.38 -26.27 -15.71
N PHE A 92 -8.03 -24.99 -15.75
CA PHE A 92 -7.27 -24.39 -16.85
C PHE A 92 -5.90 -23.90 -16.35
N HIS A 93 -4.85 -24.63 -16.72
CA HIS A 93 -3.47 -24.38 -16.31
C HIS A 93 -2.74 -23.57 -17.38
N GLY A 94 -2.52 -22.28 -17.13
CA GLY A 94 -1.83 -21.38 -18.05
C GLY A 94 -0.30 -21.57 -18.08
N LYS A 95 0.29 -22.12 -17.02
CA LYS A 95 1.74 -22.41 -16.88
C LYS A 95 2.68 -21.22 -17.20
N GLY A 96 2.19 -20.00 -16.98
CA GLY A 96 2.90 -18.75 -17.27
C GLY A 96 2.79 -18.29 -18.72
N HIS A 97 2.03 -18.98 -19.57
CA HIS A 97 1.77 -18.58 -20.95
C HIS A 97 0.66 -17.54 -21.05
N PHE A 98 0.65 -16.82 -22.18
CA PHE A 98 -0.41 -15.85 -22.47
C PHE A 98 -1.36 -16.31 -23.57
N ILE A 99 -2.59 -15.78 -23.53
CA ILE A 99 -3.58 -15.84 -24.61
C ILE A 99 -3.84 -14.42 -25.12
N SER A 100 -3.69 -14.24 -26.43
CA SER A 100 -4.07 -13.01 -27.15
C SER A 100 -5.58 -12.96 -27.39
N LEU A 101 -6.23 -11.85 -27.04
CA LEU A 101 -7.66 -11.62 -27.16
C LEU A 101 -7.97 -10.51 -28.17
N ASN A 102 -9.02 -10.68 -28.98
CA ASN A 102 -9.57 -9.63 -29.83
C ASN A 102 -11.10 -9.79 -29.98
N PHE A 103 -11.83 -9.44 -28.91
CA PHE A 103 -13.27 -9.67 -28.81
C PHE A 103 -14.00 -8.39 -29.26
N ASN A 104 -14.71 -8.45 -30.38
CA ASN A 104 -15.39 -7.29 -30.95
C ASN A 104 -16.82 -7.64 -31.36
N ASN A 105 -17.66 -7.96 -30.37
CA ASN A 105 -19.09 -8.20 -30.59
C ASN A 105 -19.94 -7.03 -30.08
N SER A 106 -21.04 -6.72 -30.76
CA SER A 106 -22.00 -5.72 -30.29
C SER A 106 -22.80 -6.18 -29.06
N ASP A 107 -22.92 -7.49 -28.85
CA ASP A 107 -23.53 -8.05 -27.65
C ASP A 107 -22.47 -8.26 -26.57
N TYR A 108 -22.57 -7.50 -25.49
CA TYR A 108 -21.59 -7.54 -24.40
C TYR A 108 -21.58 -8.88 -23.65
N TYR A 109 -22.69 -9.62 -23.64
CA TYR A 109 -22.75 -10.94 -23.02
C TYR A 109 -21.83 -11.94 -23.74
N LEU A 110 -21.43 -11.65 -24.97
CA LEU A 110 -20.50 -12.45 -25.76
C LEU A 110 -19.04 -12.01 -25.57
N ASN A 111 -18.78 -10.86 -24.95
CA ASN A 111 -17.45 -10.28 -24.77
C ASN A 111 -16.84 -10.58 -23.39
N ASN A 112 -16.84 -11.85 -22.99
CA ASN A 112 -16.11 -12.40 -21.84
C ASN A 112 -15.28 -13.59 -22.32
N LEU A 113 -14.13 -13.86 -21.70
CA LEU A 113 -13.33 -15.06 -21.99
C LEU A 113 -14.12 -16.33 -21.64
N ILE A 114 -14.76 -16.33 -20.46
CA ILE A 114 -15.66 -17.39 -20.00
C ILE A 114 -16.93 -16.73 -19.46
N GLY A 115 -18.10 -17.29 -19.78
CA GLY A 115 -19.37 -16.78 -19.28
C GLY A 115 -19.47 -16.88 -17.76
N GLU A 116 -19.38 -18.08 -17.21
CA GLU A 116 -19.49 -18.36 -15.77
C GLU A 116 -18.50 -19.46 -15.38
N VAL A 117 -17.64 -19.19 -14.39
CA VAL A 117 -16.75 -20.21 -13.80
C VAL A 117 -17.47 -20.85 -12.61
N ILE A 118 -17.63 -22.18 -12.60
CA ILE A 118 -18.47 -22.89 -11.63
C ILE A 118 -17.76 -24.14 -11.08
N GLY A 119 -17.17 -24.03 -9.89
CA GLY A 119 -16.44 -25.09 -9.19
C GLY A 119 -15.06 -25.42 -9.77
N GLY A 120 -14.66 -24.77 -10.86
CA GLY A 120 -13.39 -24.98 -11.56
C GLY A 120 -12.22 -24.16 -11.02
N THR A 121 -11.04 -24.33 -11.62
CA THR A 121 -9.85 -23.51 -11.34
C THR A 121 -9.23 -22.93 -12.59
N ILE A 122 -8.62 -21.75 -12.46
CA ILE A 122 -7.78 -21.15 -13.50
C ILE A 122 -6.51 -20.68 -12.82
N ASP A 123 -5.35 -21.11 -13.30
CA ASP A 123 -4.10 -20.70 -12.70
C ASP A 123 -3.02 -20.29 -13.71
N SER A 124 -2.11 -19.43 -13.26
CA SER A 124 -0.86 -19.12 -13.96
C SER A 124 -1.07 -18.67 -15.41
N LEU A 125 -2.08 -17.85 -15.66
CA LEU A 125 -2.51 -17.44 -17.00
C LEU A 125 -2.29 -15.94 -17.19
N ARG A 126 -1.77 -15.55 -18.36
CA ARG A 126 -1.71 -14.13 -18.78
C ARG A 126 -2.69 -13.86 -19.91
N LEU A 127 -3.40 -12.75 -19.84
CA LEU A 127 -4.33 -12.31 -20.87
C LEU A 127 -3.88 -10.97 -21.44
N GLU A 128 -3.83 -10.89 -22.76
CA GLU A 128 -3.42 -9.69 -23.49
C GLU A 128 -4.35 -9.38 -24.66
N GLY A 129 -4.31 -8.15 -25.16
CA GLY A 129 -5.01 -7.78 -26.38
C GLY A 129 -6.17 -6.82 -26.13
N ASN A 130 -7.29 -7.01 -26.82
CA ASN A 130 -8.39 -6.05 -26.81
C ASN A 130 -9.75 -6.75 -26.58
N MET A 131 -10.57 -6.14 -25.72
CA MET A 131 -11.95 -6.56 -25.50
C MET A 131 -12.87 -5.35 -25.61
N PHE A 132 -13.67 -5.31 -26.67
CA PHE A 132 -14.60 -4.22 -26.95
C PHE A 132 -15.97 -4.52 -26.36
N ASN A 133 -16.65 -3.48 -25.86
CA ASN A 133 -18.01 -3.60 -25.31
C ASN A 133 -18.10 -4.75 -24.28
N SER A 134 -17.14 -4.80 -23.36
CA SER A 134 -16.97 -5.88 -22.38
C SER A 134 -17.34 -5.39 -20.99
N MET A 135 -17.78 -6.33 -20.15
CA MET A 135 -17.98 -6.14 -18.71
C MET A 135 -17.04 -7.01 -17.87
N GLY A 136 -16.00 -7.58 -18.49
CA GLY A 136 -14.91 -8.28 -17.80
C GLY A 136 -14.44 -9.56 -18.49
N ILE A 137 -13.35 -10.11 -17.96
CA ILE A 137 -12.80 -11.41 -18.37
C ILE A 137 -13.83 -12.53 -18.13
N PHE A 138 -14.51 -12.50 -16.99
CA PHE A 138 -15.52 -13.46 -16.60
C PHE A 138 -16.89 -12.78 -16.53
N GLY A 139 -17.93 -13.39 -17.11
CA GLY A 139 -19.30 -12.91 -16.90
C GLY A 139 -19.73 -13.04 -15.43
N ALA A 140 -19.40 -14.17 -14.81
CA ALA A 140 -19.52 -14.43 -13.38
C ALA A 140 -18.51 -15.49 -12.92
N ALA A 141 -18.27 -15.56 -11.61
CA ALA A 141 -17.46 -16.62 -11.01
C ALA A 141 -18.09 -17.09 -9.69
N ASP A 142 -18.43 -18.37 -9.62
CA ASP A 142 -19.24 -18.99 -8.58
C ASP A 142 -18.59 -20.28 -8.07
N VAL A 143 -18.03 -20.26 -6.86
CA VAL A 143 -17.29 -21.39 -6.25
C VAL A 143 -16.07 -21.79 -7.10
N GLY A 144 -14.88 -21.82 -6.50
CA GLY A 144 -13.65 -22.19 -7.22
C GLY A 144 -12.52 -21.22 -6.98
N GLU A 145 -11.42 -21.40 -7.70
CA GLU A 145 -10.18 -20.65 -7.46
C GLU A 145 -9.56 -20.12 -8.75
N ILE A 146 -9.29 -18.82 -8.77
CA ILE A 146 -8.53 -18.15 -9.83
C ILE A 146 -7.24 -17.64 -9.21
N ASP A 147 -6.11 -18.24 -9.56
CA ASP A 147 -4.80 -17.97 -8.94
C ASP A 147 -3.78 -17.50 -9.99
N ASN A 148 -2.95 -16.51 -9.66
CA ASN A 148 -1.89 -16.02 -10.55
C ASN A 148 -2.38 -15.63 -11.97
N LEU A 149 -3.57 -15.02 -12.08
CA LEU A 149 -4.08 -14.46 -13.33
C LEU A 149 -3.49 -13.05 -13.55
N ILE A 150 -2.84 -12.83 -14.68
CA ILE A 150 -2.29 -11.51 -15.08
C ILE A 150 -3.14 -10.94 -16.21
N CYS A 151 -3.79 -9.81 -15.96
CA CYS A 151 -4.64 -9.12 -16.92
C CYS A 151 -3.95 -7.86 -17.48
N ASN A 152 -3.61 -7.88 -18.76
CA ASN A 152 -3.05 -6.75 -19.51
C ASN A 152 -3.85 -6.52 -20.80
N VAL A 153 -5.14 -6.24 -20.65
CA VAL A 153 -6.13 -6.17 -21.73
C VAL A 153 -6.62 -4.74 -21.89
N ASN A 154 -6.69 -4.27 -23.13
CA ASN A 154 -7.32 -3.00 -23.46
C ASN A 154 -8.83 -3.18 -23.55
N PHE A 155 -9.55 -2.71 -22.53
CA PHE A 155 -11.00 -2.76 -22.50
C PHE A 155 -11.62 -1.51 -23.13
N THR A 156 -12.65 -1.71 -23.96
CA THR A 156 -13.64 -0.66 -24.24
C THR A 156 -14.89 -0.97 -23.41
N PRO A 157 -15.38 -0.02 -22.59
CA PRO A 157 -16.50 -0.25 -21.69
C PRO A 157 -17.79 -0.56 -22.45
N PHE A 158 -18.70 -1.27 -21.80
CA PHE A 158 -20.09 -1.36 -22.24
C PHE A 158 -20.75 0.01 -22.11
N VAL A 159 -21.41 0.48 -23.18
CA VAL A 159 -22.10 1.77 -23.21
C VAL A 159 -23.48 1.62 -23.83
N ASN A 160 -24.50 2.13 -23.13
CA ASN A 160 -25.85 2.29 -23.67
C ASN A 160 -26.30 3.75 -23.61
N GLU A 161 -27.59 4.01 -23.77
CA GLU A 161 -28.15 5.37 -23.78
C GLU A 161 -27.74 6.17 -22.54
N LEU A 162 -27.82 5.56 -21.36
CA LEU A 162 -27.59 6.25 -20.07
C LEU A 162 -26.34 5.78 -19.32
N ASN A 163 -25.85 4.57 -19.59
CA ASN A 163 -24.86 3.89 -18.74
C ASN A 163 -23.53 3.72 -19.47
N ALA A 164 -22.44 3.81 -18.71
CA ALA A 164 -21.15 3.21 -19.04
C ALA A 164 -20.75 2.27 -17.89
N LYS A 165 -20.40 1.02 -18.20
CA LYS A 165 -19.97 0.02 -17.21
C LYS A 165 -18.73 -0.74 -17.67
N LEU A 166 -17.79 -0.97 -16.75
CA LEU A 166 -16.65 -1.84 -16.98
C LEU A 166 -16.12 -2.41 -15.67
N TYR A 167 -16.02 -3.73 -15.61
CA TYR A 167 -15.35 -4.44 -14.53
C TYR A 167 -14.26 -5.31 -15.15
N VAL A 168 -13.03 -5.28 -14.63
CA VAL A 168 -11.90 -5.97 -15.30
C VAL A 168 -12.05 -7.49 -15.21
N PHE A 169 -12.21 -8.01 -13.99
CA PHE A 169 -12.22 -9.46 -13.78
C PHE A 169 -13.62 -10.03 -13.91
N SER A 170 -14.60 -9.50 -13.18
CA SER A 170 -15.96 -10.05 -13.20
C SER A 170 -17.06 -9.04 -12.90
N ALA A 171 -18.19 -9.22 -13.59
CA ALA A 171 -19.42 -8.48 -13.37
C ALA A 171 -20.34 -9.11 -12.31
N GLY A 172 -19.90 -10.14 -11.56
CA GLY A 172 -20.64 -10.65 -10.41
C GLY A 172 -20.14 -12.00 -9.88
N SER A 173 -20.29 -12.20 -8.57
CA SER A 173 -20.15 -13.51 -7.92
C SER A 173 -21.36 -13.71 -7.01
N SER A 174 -22.07 -14.84 -7.17
CA SER A 174 -23.34 -15.09 -6.50
C SER A 174 -23.25 -16.04 -5.31
N ALA A 175 -22.08 -16.63 -5.03
CA ALA A 175 -21.91 -17.64 -3.99
C ALA A 175 -20.67 -17.43 -3.12
N ASP A 176 -20.83 -17.65 -1.82
CA ASP A 176 -19.75 -17.80 -0.84
C ASP A 176 -18.78 -18.88 -1.33
N GLY A 177 -17.58 -18.50 -1.77
CA GLY A 177 -16.50 -19.46 -2.03
C GLY A 177 -15.73 -19.32 -3.33
N VAL A 178 -15.94 -18.28 -4.16
CA VAL A 178 -14.93 -17.95 -5.17
C VAL A 178 -13.74 -17.27 -4.51
N ILE A 179 -12.52 -17.69 -4.89
CA ILE A 179 -11.28 -17.12 -4.38
C ILE A 179 -10.44 -16.62 -5.54
N PHE A 180 -10.12 -15.33 -5.56
CA PHE A 180 -9.08 -14.77 -6.41
C PHE A 180 -7.81 -14.61 -5.59
N LYS A 181 -6.72 -15.27 -6.01
CA LYS A 181 -5.42 -15.22 -5.34
C LYS A 181 -4.35 -14.70 -6.28
N ASN A 182 -3.46 -13.86 -5.76
CA ASN A 182 -2.22 -13.44 -6.44
C ASN A 182 -2.45 -12.90 -7.87
N CYS A 183 -3.64 -12.38 -8.17
CA CYS A 183 -3.94 -11.90 -9.52
C CYS A 183 -3.49 -10.44 -9.65
N ILE A 184 -3.03 -10.09 -10.84
CA ILE A 184 -2.46 -8.77 -11.13
C ILE A 184 -3.24 -8.12 -12.26
N ASN A 185 -3.67 -6.88 -12.05
CA ASN A 185 -4.25 -6.05 -13.10
C ASN A 185 -3.27 -4.95 -13.56
N TYR A 186 -2.92 -4.95 -14.85
CA TYR A 186 -2.25 -3.86 -15.55
C TYR A 186 -3.20 -3.05 -16.45
N SER A 187 -4.45 -3.49 -16.59
CA SER A 187 -5.43 -2.91 -17.51
C SER A 187 -5.98 -1.61 -16.94
N ASN A 188 -5.83 -0.52 -17.70
CA ASN A 188 -6.47 0.75 -17.38
C ASN A 188 -7.96 0.71 -17.70
N ILE A 189 -8.77 1.39 -16.88
CA ILE A 189 -10.20 1.60 -17.10
C ILE A 189 -10.39 3.03 -17.61
N ASN A 190 -10.89 3.17 -18.83
CA ASN A 190 -11.19 4.48 -19.42
C ASN A 190 -12.69 4.60 -19.69
N MET A 191 -13.39 5.37 -18.86
CA MET A 191 -14.84 5.51 -18.87
C MET A 191 -15.28 6.80 -19.58
N PRO A 192 -16.12 6.73 -20.63
CA PRO A 192 -16.65 7.91 -21.30
C PRO A 192 -17.77 8.55 -20.47
N ALA A 193 -17.99 9.85 -20.71
CA ALA A 193 -19.03 10.60 -20.04
C ALA A 193 -20.44 10.05 -20.35
N LYS A 194 -21.13 9.63 -19.29
CA LYS A 194 -22.51 9.13 -19.29
C LYS A 194 -23.24 9.56 -18.02
N LYS A 195 -24.57 9.38 -18.00
CA LYS A 195 -25.38 9.70 -16.83
C LYS A 195 -25.05 8.79 -15.65
N TYR A 196 -24.91 7.48 -15.88
CA TYR A 196 -24.52 6.51 -14.86
C TYR A 196 -23.20 5.86 -15.27
N ILE A 197 -22.18 5.97 -14.43
CA ILE A 197 -20.86 5.43 -14.69
C ILE A 197 -20.48 4.51 -13.53
N HIS A 198 -20.21 3.25 -13.85
CA HIS A 198 -19.78 2.27 -12.85
C HIS A 198 -18.51 1.56 -13.31
N CYS A 199 -17.50 1.53 -12.46
CA CYS A 199 -16.25 0.85 -12.79
C CYS A 199 -15.52 0.30 -11.57
N GLY A 200 -14.80 -0.80 -11.80
CA GLY A 200 -14.06 -1.55 -10.78
C GLY A 200 -13.26 -2.69 -11.37
N LEU A 201 -12.56 -3.44 -10.52
CA LEU A 201 -12.08 -4.77 -10.88
C LEU A 201 -13.24 -5.78 -10.84
N PHE A 202 -14.16 -5.58 -9.90
CA PHE A 202 -15.36 -6.39 -9.71
C PHE A 202 -16.60 -5.49 -9.57
N TRP A 203 -17.76 -5.95 -10.06
CA TRP A 203 -19.02 -5.24 -9.81
C TRP A 203 -19.44 -5.37 -8.36
N GLY A 204 -19.78 -6.57 -7.92
CA GLY A 204 -20.08 -6.88 -6.54
C GLY A 204 -19.44 -8.22 -6.24
N PHE A 205 -18.85 -8.34 -5.06
CA PHE A 205 -18.05 -9.50 -4.72
C PHE A 205 -18.56 -10.20 -3.45
N ALA A 206 -18.76 -11.50 -3.59
CA ALA A 206 -19.11 -12.47 -2.57
C ALA A 206 -18.06 -13.59 -2.66
N GLY A 207 -17.06 -13.58 -1.76
CA GLY A 207 -15.88 -14.43 -1.87
C GLY A 207 -14.63 -13.82 -1.24
N ASN A 208 -13.46 -14.35 -1.60
CA ASN A 208 -12.18 -13.88 -1.04
C ASN A 208 -11.24 -13.34 -2.14
N LEU A 209 -10.73 -12.13 -1.92
CA LEU A 209 -9.63 -11.53 -2.68
C LEU A 209 -8.38 -11.58 -1.82
N GLU A 210 -7.36 -12.33 -2.24
CA GLU A 210 -6.11 -12.47 -1.48
C GLU A 210 -4.89 -12.16 -2.35
N GLY A 211 -4.02 -11.26 -1.90
CA GLY A 211 -2.76 -10.98 -2.63
C GLY A 211 -2.97 -10.30 -3.98
N MET A 212 -4.11 -9.65 -4.19
CA MET A 212 -4.42 -8.98 -5.45
C MET A 212 -3.63 -7.69 -5.60
N ILE A 213 -3.11 -7.41 -6.80
CA ILE A 213 -2.36 -6.18 -7.10
C ILE A 213 -3.00 -5.44 -8.27
N ASN A 214 -3.33 -4.16 -8.06
CA ASN A 214 -3.79 -3.28 -9.13
C ASN A 214 -2.74 -2.22 -9.50
N TYR A 215 -2.28 -2.24 -10.74
CA TYR A 215 -1.49 -1.16 -11.36
C TYR A 215 -2.32 -0.28 -12.29
N GLY A 216 -3.49 -0.75 -12.74
CA GLY A 216 -4.32 -0.05 -13.72
C GLY A 216 -4.94 1.23 -13.17
N ASP A 217 -4.81 2.32 -13.91
CA ASP A 217 -5.45 3.61 -13.62
C ASP A 217 -6.92 3.62 -14.07
N PHE A 218 -7.73 4.39 -13.36
CA PHE A 218 -9.14 4.62 -13.64
C PHE A 218 -9.33 6.07 -14.08
N ASN A 219 -9.67 6.28 -15.35
CA ASN A 219 -9.90 7.59 -15.94
C ASN A 219 -11.38 7.74 -16.31
N VAL A 220 -12.09 8.62 -15.60
CA VAL A 220 -13.54 8.79 -15.74
C VAL A 220 -13.89 10.17 -16.26
N GLU A 221 -14.41 10.24 -17.47
CA GLU A 221 -14.98 11.47 -18.04
C GLU A 221 -16.40 11.69 -17.53
N THR A 222 -16.77 12.94 -17.20
CA THR A 222 -18.07 13.27 -16.59
C THR A 222 -18.70 14.53 -17.18
N THR A 223 -20.03 14.63 -17.09
CA THR A 223 -20.81 15.87 -17.26
C THR A 223 -21.47 16.25 -15.94
N GLU A 224 -22.10 17.42 -15.87
CA GLU A 224 -22.85 17.87 -14.69
C GLU A 224 -24.05 16.97 -14.31
N GLU A 225 -24.48 16.07 -15.21
CA GLU A 225 -25.53 15.09 -14.95
C GLU A 225 -25.00 13.70 -14.53
N SER A 226 -23.67 13.50 -14.59
CA SER A 226 -23.04 12.21 -14.29
C SER A 226 -23.18 11.84 -12.81
N ILE A 227 -23.48 10.56 -12.58
CA ILE A 227 -23.45 9.87 -11.30
C ILE A 227 -22.39 8.77 -11.42
N VAL A 228 -21.37 8.84 -10.58
CA VAL A 228 -20.17 7.99 -10.66
C VAL A 228 -20.06 7.09 -9.45
N GLU A 229 -19.91 5.79 -9.70
CA GLU A 229 -19.46 4.77 -8.75
C GLU A 229 -18.12 4.21 -9.26
N ALA A 230 -17.02 4.65 -8.66
CA ALA A 230 -15.68 4.21 -9.04
C ALA A 230 -14.97 3.59 -7.84
N HIS A 231 -15.01 2.26 -7.76
CA HIS A 231 -14.44 1.51 -6.65
C HIS A 231 -13.44 0.51 -7.19
N VAL A 232 -12.16 0.69 -6.87
CA VAL A 232 -11.08 -0.01 -7.58
C VAL A 232 -11.21 -1.52 -7.44
N PHE A 233 -11.34 -2.06 -6.22
CA PHE A 233 -11.47 -3.51 -6.05
C PHE A 233 -12.90 -3.98 -6.34
N SER A 234 -13.91 -3.45 -5.65
CA SER A 234 -15.31 -3.88 -5.87
C SER A 234 -16.28 -2.73 -5.63
N GLU A 235 -17.37 -2.61 -6.38
CA GLU A 235 -18.39 -1.59 -6.12
C GLU A 235 -19.00 -1.77 -4.72
N PHE A 236 -19.18 -3.02 -4.31
CA PHE A 236 -19.55 -3.38 -2.95
C PHE A 236 -19.05 -4.77 -2.56
N LEU A 237 -18.92 -4.99 -1.26
CA LEU A 237 -18.68 -6.31 -0.66
C LEU A 237 -19.99 -6.79 -0.01
N SER A 238 -20.51 -7.93 -0.46
CA SER A 238 -21.74 -8.50 0.11
C SER A 238 -21.43 -9.48 1.24
N VAL A 239 -20.56 -10.46 0.98
CA VAL A 239 -20.02 -11.41 1.97
C VAL A 239 -18.62 -11.80 1.53
N GLY A 240 -17.58 -11.35 2.21
CA GLY A 240 -16.23 -11.68 1.75
C GLY A 240 -15.08 -10.98 2.42
N THR A 241 -13.87 -11.36 2.00
CA THR A 241 -12.64 -10.76 2.51
C THR A 241 -11.80 -10.17 1.39
N ILE A 242 -11.16 -9.04 1.67
CA ILE A 242 -10.06 -8.47 0.89
C ILE A 242 -8.83 -8.49 1.80
N LYS A 243 -7.80 -9.23 1.42
CA LYS A 243 -6.65 -9.51 2.29
C LYS A 243 -5.34 -9.43 1.53
N ASN A 244 -4.34 -8.78 2.14
CA ASN A 244 -3.00 -8.67 1.56
C ASN A 244 -3.01 -8.04 0.14
N CYS A 245 -3.99 -7.17 -0.15
CA CYS A 245 -4.16 -6.59 -1.47
C CYS A 245 -3.53 -5.19 -1.55
N ILE A 246 -3.02 -4.84 -2.73
CA ILE A 246 -2.31 -3.58 -2.96
C ILE A 246 -2.91 -2.85 -4.16
N ASN A 247 -3.19 -1.56 -3.99
CA ASN A 247 -3.54 -0.67 -5.08
C ASN A 247 -2.45 0.38 -5.32
N TYR A 248 -1.88 0.38 -6.53
CA TYR A 248 -1.00 1.43 -7.07
C TYR A 248 -1.72 2.37 -8.04
N GLY A 249 -2.81 1.91 -8.66
CA GLY A 249 -3.55 2.65 -9.68
C GLY A 249 -4.27 3.88 -9.14
N ASN A 250 -4.25 4.96 -9.90
CA ASN A 250 -4.92 6.21 -9.56
C ASN A 250 -6.37 6.22 -10.05
N VAL A 251 -7.21 7.03 -9.41
CA VAL A 251 -8.55 7.37 -9.90
C VAL A 251 -8.58 8.84 -10.28
N THR A 252 -8.90 9.13 -11.53
CA THR A 252 -9.03 10.50 -12.07
C THR A 252 -10.45 10.73 -12.55
N ILE A 253 -11.11 11.77 -12.02
CA ILE A 253 -12.43 12.22 -12.48
C ILE A 253 -12.26 13.55 -13.22
N ASN A 254 -12.47 13.49 -14.54
CA ASN A 254 -12.41 14.63 -15.44
C ASN A 254 -13.81 15.24 -15.61
N GLY A 255 -13.98 16.46 -15.10
CA GLY A 255 -15.26 17.18 -15.09
C GLY A 255 -15.77 17.43 -13.67
N ILE A 256 -17.03 17.80 -13.55
CA ILE A 256 -17.72 18.00 -12.27
C ILE A 256 -19.03 17.23 -12.35
N PRO A 257 -19.11 16.01 -11.80
CA PRO A 257 -20.32 15.21 -11.83
C PRO A 257 -21.41 15.79 -10.93
N HIS A 258 -22.66 15.35 -11.15
CA HIS A 258 -23.74 15.59 -10.19
C HIS A 258 -23.39 14.97 -8.84
N THR A 259 -22.95 13.71 -8.86
CA THR A 259 -22.51 12.95 -7.69
C THR A 259 -21.36 12.03 -8.06
N ALA A 260 -20.36 11.89 -7.18
CA ALA A 260 -19.33 10.87 -7.31
C ALA A 260 -18.99 10.21 -5.98
N ASN A 261 -18.99 8.88 -5.99
CA ASN A 261 -18.59 8.02 -4.89
C ASN A 261 -17.36 7.24 -5.31
N VAL A 262 -16.30 7.32 -4.51
CA VAL A 262 -15.00 6.73 -4.86
C VAL A 262 -14.41 5.99 -3.67
N SER A 263 -13.95 4.77 -3.91
CA SER A 263 -13.05 4.05 -3.01
C SER A 263 -11.90 3.42 -3.78
N LEU A 264 -10.72 3.35 -3.17
CA LEU A 264 -9.56 2.66 -3.76
C LEU A 264 -9.59 1.17 -3.42
N PHE A 265 -10.62 0.74 -2.67
CA PHE A 265 -10.97 -0.65 -2.41
C PHE A 265 -12.44 -0.91 -2.71
N THR A 266 -13.34 -0.70 -1.75
CA THR A 266 -14.74 -1.08 -1.92
C THR A 266 -15.69 -0.24 -1.07
N SER A 267 -16.97 -0.23 -1.41
CA SER A 267 -18.02 0.14 -0.45
C SER A 267 -18.40 -1.07 0.40
N VAL A 268 -18.68 -0.85 1.69
CA VAL A 268 -19.21 -1.86 2.62
C VAL A 268 -20.48 -1.30 3.24
N SER A 269 -21.61 -1.51 2.58
CA SER A 269 -22.90 -0.95 3.01
C SER A 269 -23.56 -1.77 4.13
N SER A 270 -24.38 -1.10 4.94
CA SER A 270 -25.11 -1.70 6.08
C SER A 270 -26.25 -2.68 5.71
N GLY A 271 -26.47 -2.92 4.42
CA GLY A 271 -27.48 -3.87 3.93
C GLY A 271 -27.05 -5.34 3.95
N PHE A 272 -25.81 -5.63 4.35
CA PHE A 272 -25.20 -6.97 4.29
C PHE A 272 -24.67 -7.43 5.66
N SER A 273 -24.48 -8.75 5.83
CA SER A 273 -24.00 -9.38 7.09
C SER A 273 -22.71 -8.70 7.59
N PHE A 274 -22.74 -8.16 8.81
CA PHE A 274 -21.70 -7.27 9.33
C PHE A 274 -20.38 -7.97 9.69
N ASP A 275 -20.44 -9.25 10.12
CA ASP A 275 -19.27 -9.96 10.65
C ASP A 275 -18.41 -10.66 9.57
N ASP A 276 -18.94 -10.77 8.35
CA ASP A 276 -18.30 -11.52 7.27
C ASP A 276 -17.47 -10.65 6.32
N ASN A 277 -17.68 -9.32 6.34
CA ASN A 277 -17.03 -8.38 5.44
C ASN A 277 -15.76 -7.78 6.06
N LYS A 278 -14.59 -8.16 5.54
CA LYS A 278 -13.28 -7.77 6.12
C LYS A 278 -12.29 -7.25 5.08
N ILE A 279 -11.61 -6.16 5.39
CA ILE A 279 -10.47 -5.62 4.64
C ILE A 279 -9.25 -5.62 5.56
N THR A 280 -8.23 -6.39 5.21
CA THR A 280 -7.13 -6.72 6.13
C THR A 280 -5.76 -6.68 5.48
N ASN A 281 -4.77 -6.11 6.17
CA ASN A 281 -3.37 -6.07 5.70
C ASN A 281 -3.22 -5.49 4.29
N CYS A 282 -4.01 -4.47 3.94
CA CYS A 282 -4.05 -3.90 2.60
C CYS A 282 -3.32 -2.56 2.52
N LEU A 283 -2.77 -2.26 1.35
CA LEU A 283 -2.03 -1.03 1.09
C LEU A 283 -2.65 -0.26 -0.08
N ASN A 284 -2.90 1.03 0.11
CA ASN A 284 -3.17 1.96 -0.98
C ASN A 284 -2.01 2.94 -1.16
N THR A 285 -1.53 3.06 -2.40
CA THR A 285 -0.64 4.15 -2.83
C THR A 285 -1.23 4.97 -3.97
N GLY A 286 -2.33 4.50 -4.57
CA GLY A 286 -3.05 5.19 -5.64
C GLY A 286 -3.66 6.50 -5.15
N ASN A 287 -3.61 7.53 -6.01
CA ASN A 287 -4.15 8.85 -5.70
C ASN A 287 -5.54 9.04 -6.30
N VAL A 288 -6.30 9.98 -5.74
CA VAL A 288 -7.55 10.47 -6.31
C VAL A 288 -7.39 11.91 -6.78
N TYR A 289 -7.58 12.11 -8.08
CA TYR A 289 -7.58 13.41 -8.73
C TYR A 289 -8.99 13.76 -9.20
N ALA A 290 -9.70 14.57 -8.43
CA ALA A 290 -11.05 14.97 -8.77
C ALA A 290 -11.33 16.40 -8.32
N LYS A 291 -12.21 17.09 -9.06
CA LYS A 291 -12.78 18.38 -8.64
C LYS A 291 -13.93 18.22 -7.66
N LYS A 292 -14.63 17.08 -7.75
CA LYS A 292 -15.76 16.75 -6.89
C LYS A 292 -15.87 15.24 -6.69
N VAL A 293 -15.83 14.83 -5.42
CA VAL A 293 -16.20 13.49 -4.94
C VAL A 293 -16.97 13.67 -3.65
N ASP A 294 -18.24 13.27 -3.65
CA ASP A 294 -19.11 13.45 -2.50
C ASP A 294 -18.71 12.52 -1.34
N TYR A 295 -18.31 11.28 -1.64
CA TYR A 295 -17.92 10.30 -0.63
C TYR A 295 -16.62 9.60 -1.03
N LEU A 296 -15.58 9.77 -0.22
CA LEU A 296 -14.24 9.25 -0.48
C LEU A 296 -13.63 8.59 0.75
N GLY A 297 -13.05 7.40 0.55
CA GLY A 297 -12.13 6.76 1.48
C GLY A 297 -11.23 5.73 0.80
N ALA A 298 -10.00 5.58 1.28
CA ALA A 298 -9.03 4.64 0.70
C ALA A 298 -9.60 3.21 0.69
N PHE A 299 -10.00 2.72 1.86
CA PHE A 299 -10.45 1.34 2.04
C PHE A 299 -11.96 1.21 1.94
N ALA A 300 -12.69 2.24 2.35
CA ALA A 300 -14.12 2.34 2.09
C ALA A 300 -14.65 3.77 2.07
N ASN A 301 -15.52 4.09 1.12
CA ASN A 301 -16.29 5.34 1.18
C ASN A 301 -17.41 5.25 2.23
N LEU A 302 -18.05 4.09 2.35
CA LEU A 302 -19.01 3.73 3.40
C LEU A 302 -18.56 2.41 4.03
N ASN A 303 -18.50 2.34 5.35
CA ASN A 303 -18.09 1.14 6.07
C ASN A 303 -19.14 0.68 7.08
N ALA A 304 -19.52 -0.59 6.99
CA ALA A 304 -20.27 -1.34 8.00
C ALA A 304 -19.64 -2.72 8.29
N GLY A 305 -18.38 -2.92 7.86
CA GLY A 305 -17.59 -4.14 8.11
C GLY A 305 -16.29 -3.82 8.85
N TRP A 306 -15.34 -4.76 8.84
CA TRP A 306 -14.09 -4.62 9.59
C TRP A 306 -12.92 -4.28 8.70
N ILE A 307 -12.27 -3.15 8.97
CA ILE A 307 -11.08 -2.69 8.29
C ILE A 307 -9.96 -2.64 9.31
N TYR A 308 -8.94 -3.48 9.15
CA TYR A 308 -7.80 -3.44 10.05
C TYR A 308 -6.45 -3.73 9.41
N ASN A 309 -5.39 -3.24 10.06
CA ASN A 309 -4.01 -3.36 9.61
C ASN A 309 -3.75 -2.78 8.20
N CYS A 310 -4.43 -1.69 7.85
CA CYS A 310 -4.41 -1.15 6.49
C CYS A 310 -3.64 0.18 6.43
N VAL A 311 -2.91 0.43 5.34
CA VAL A 311 -2.08 1.63 5.16
C VAL A 311 -2.53 2.41 3.93
N ASN A 312 -2.88 3.68 4.09
CA ASN A 312 -3.01 4.62 2.98
C ASN A 312 -1.79 5.51 2.89
N THR A 313 -1.15 5.57 1.72
CA THR A 313 -0.08 6.54 1.40
C THR A 313 -0.46 7.45 0.23
N GLY A 314 -1.55 7.14 -0.47
CA GLY A 314 -2.05 7.90 -1.61
C GLY A 314 -2.70 9.22 -1.19
N ARG A 315 -2.58 10.23 -2.04
CA ARG A 315 -3.26 11.53 -1.91
C ARG A 315 -4.72 11.40 -2.32
N LEU A 316 -5.64 11.75 -1.42
CA LEU A 316 -7.08 11.65 -1.64
C LEU A 316 -7.72 13.05 -1.64
N ILE A 317 -8.33 13.44 -2.76
CA ILE A 317 -9.07 14.71 -2.90
C ILE A 317 -10.56 14.42 -3.05
N GLY A 318 -11.36 14.80 -2.06
CA GLY A 318 -12.82 14.80 -2.11
C GLY A 318 -13.42 16.20 -2.03
N ASP A 319 -14.74 16.27 -1.97
CA ASP A 319 -15.54 17.50 -1.87
C ASP A 319 -16.35 17.50 -0.56
N LYS A 320 -17.36 16.62 -0.46
CA LYS A 320 -18.28 16.61 0.68
C LYS A 320 -17.72 15.81 1.86
N ILE A 321 -17.30 14.56 1.67
CA ILE A 321 -16.79 13.68 2.74
C ILE A 321 -15.53 12.98 2.23
N ALA A 322 -14.40 13.22 2.91
CA ALA A 322 -13.12 12.62 2.57
C ALA A 322 -12.39 12.10 3.81
N GLY A 323 -12.28 10.77 3.90
CA GLY A 323 -11.52 10.09 4.95
C GLY A 323 -10.24 9.45 4.40
N GLY A 324 -9.16 9.49 5.18
CA GLY A 324 -7.91 8.83 4.78
C GLY A 324 -7.98 7.30 4.77
N ILE A 325 -8.80 6.71 5.66
CA ILE A 325 -9.09 5.27 5.68
C ILE A 325 -10.54 5.03 5.25
N VAL A 326 -11.50 5.67 5.94
CA VAL A 326 -12.93 5.53 5.70
C VAL A 326 -13.63 6.88 5.56
N GLY A 327 -14.49 7.03 4.54
CA GLY A 327 -15.38 8.19 4.42
C GLY A 327 -16.40 8.24 5.58
N GLU A 328 -17.42 7.39 5.53
CA GLU A 328 -18.39 7.24 6.61
C GLU A 328 -18.34 5.84 7.24
N ASN A 329 -18.22 5.78 8.57
CA ASN A 329 -18.20 4.54 9.34
C ASN A 329 -19.51 4.37 10.12
N TYR A 330 -20.31 3.36 9.82
CA TYR A 330 -21.63 3.09 10.39
C TYR A 330 -21.56 2.16 11.59
N GLU A 331 -22.70 1.99 12.28
CA GLU A 331 -22.93 0.93 13.26
C GLU A 331 -22.41 -0.43 12.72
N TYR A 332 -21.72 -1.20 13.57
CA TYR A 332 -20.95 -2.42 13.25
C TYR A 332 -19.65 -2.24 12.45
N GLY A 333 -19.42 -1.05 11.87
CA GLY A 333 -18.15 -0.73 11.22
C GLY A 333 -17.00 -0.64 12.23
N LEU A 334 -15.92 -1.38 11.98
CA LEU A 334 -14.67 -1.35 12.74
C LEU A 334 -13.54 -0.78 11.88
N VAL A 335 -12.81 0.20 12.41
CA VAL A 335 -11.57 0.72 11.84
C VAL A 335 -10.46 0.60 12.89
N GLU A 336 -9.55 -0.34 12.71
CA GLU A 336 -8.54 -0.68 13.72
C GLU A 336 -7.12 -0.84 13.15
N ASN A 337 -6.09 -0.41 13.88
CA ASN A 337 -4.69 -0.62 13.48
C ASN A 337 -4.35 -0.10 12.07
N CYS A 338 -5.02 0.97 11.64
CA CYS A 338 -4.81 1.57 10.32
C CYS A 338 -3.88 2.78 10.41
N LEU A 339 -3.12 3.00 9.33
CA LEU A 339 -2.20 4.11 9.18
C LEU A 339 -2.59 4.94 7.96
N ASN A 340 -2.87 6.23 8.16
CA ASN A 340 -2.90 7.20 7.07
C ASN A 340 -1.59 8.00 7.03
N ALA A 341 -0.85 7.85 5.94
CA ALA A 341 0.32 8.66 5.59
C ALA A 341 0.13 9.40 4.26
N GLY A 342 -1.08 9.41 3.70
CA GLY A 342 -1.45 10.17 2.51
C GLY A 342 -2.07 11.53 2.83
N TYR A 343 -1.89 12.51 1.94
CA TYR A 343 -2.51 13.83 2.09
C TYR A 343 -4.01 13.77 1.77
N ILE A 344 -4.85 14.24 2.69
CA ILE A 344 -6.31 14.22 2.54
C ILE A 344 -6.85 15.64 2.38
N GLN A 345 -7.57 15.90 1.30
CA GLN A 345 -8.17 17.19 1.01
C GLN A 345 -9.66 17.04 0.75
N GLY A 346 -10.45 17.97 1.29
CA GLY A 346 -11.86 18.14 0.95
C GLY A 346 -12.44 19.45 1.50
N ASP A 347 -13.61 19.81 0.98
CA ASP A 347 -14.23 21.12 1.16
C ASP A 347 -15.18 21.15 2.37
N SER A 348 -15.85 20.03 2.69
CA SER A 348 -16.85 19.96 3.78
C SER A 348 -16.39 19.19 5.02
N ILE A 349 -16.30 17.86 4.99
CA ILE A 349 -15.94 17.03 6.16
C ILE A 349 -14.72 16.19 5.83
N VAL A 350 -13.63 16.38 6.58
CA VAL A 350 -12.33 15.75 6.28
C VAL A 350 -11.67 15.24 7.55
N GLY A 351 -11.38 13.94 7.60
CA GLY A 351 -10.66 13.29 8.69
C GLY A 351 -9.52 12.42 8.17
N GLY A 352 -8.38 12.45 8.84
CA GLY A 352 -7.22 11.63 8.43
C GLY A 352 -7.46 10.12 8.56
N ILE A 353 -8.35 9.68 9.46
CA ILE A 353 -8.75 8.27 9.58
C ILE A 353 -10.18 8.09 9.10
N VAL A 354 -11.14 8.69 9.80
CA VAL A 354 -12.58 8.60 9.49
C VAL A 354 -13.14 10.00 9.31
N ALA A 355 -13.86 10.28 8.22
CA ALA A 355 -14.48 11.60 8.05
C ALA A 355 -15.76 11.74 8.88
N VAL A 356 -16.70 10.79 8.80
CA VAL A 356 -17.92 10.76 9.62
C VAL A 356 -18.05 9.42 10.31
N ASN A 357 -18.34 9.42 11.61
CA ASN A 357 -18.67 8.20 12.35
C ASN A 357 -20.14 8.25 12.79
N ASN A 358 -20.91 7.28 12.32
CA ASN A 358 -22.34 7.06 12.58
C ASN A 358 -22.52 5.78 13.42
N GLY A 359 -21.88 5.72 14.59
CA GLY A 359 -22.00 4.60 15.53
C GLY A 359 -20.98 3.47 15.36
N GLY A 360 -20.01 3.57 14.46
CA GLY A 360 -18.94 2.57 14.36
C GLY A 360 -17.84 2.70 15.41
N THR A 361 -16.98 1.68 15.50
CA THR A 361 -15.78 1.63 16.36
C THR A 361 -14.54 2.06 15.59
N VAL A 362 -13.72 2.93 16.19
CA VAL A 362 -12.47 3.41 15.59
C VAL A 362 -11.38 3.43 16.65
N LYS A 363 -10.38 2.54 16.54
CA LYS A 363 -9.34 2.41 17.56
C LYS A 363 -7.94 2.10 17.04
N ASN A 364 -6.93 2.44 17.83
CA ASN A 364 -5.54 2.09 17.59
C ASN A 364 -5.04 2.55 16.20
N ASN A 365 -5.41 3.74 15.73
CA ASN A 365 -5.04 4.23 14.40
C ASN A 365 -4.00 5.36 14.45
N LEU A 366 -3.18 5.49 13.41
CA LEU A 366 -2.17 6.55 13.29
C LEU A 366 -2.40 7.42 12.04
N SER A 367 -2.28 8.74 12.19
CA SER A 367 -2.31 9.69 11.08
C SER A 367 -1.00 10.50 11.03
N LEU A 368 -0.26 10.36 9.93
CA LEU A 368 1.11 10.86 9.75
C LEU A 368 1.27 11.82 8.56
N SER A 369 0.16 12.25 7.95
CA SER A 369 0.18 13.21 6.85
C SER A 369 -0.92 14.25 6.99
N ARG A 370 -0.61 15.47 6.54
CA ARG A 370 -1.50 16.65 6.63
C ARG A 370 -2.88 16.35 6.04
N THR A 371 -3.88 17.00 6.61
CA THR A 371 -5.23 17.04 6.05
C THR A 371 -5.68 18.50 5.87
N SER A 372 -6.71 18.74 5.05
CA SER A 372 -7.25 20.09 4.91
C SER A 372 -8.07 20.57 6.11
N LYS A 373 -8.46 19.67 7.04
CA LYS A 373 -9.25 20.02 8.23
C LYS A 373 -8.78 19.35 9.51
N TYR A 374 -9.00 18.04 9.69
CA TYR A 374 -8.77 17.35 10.96
C TYR A 374 -7.91 16.10 10.79
N SER A 375 -7.05 15.84 11.77
CA SER A 375 -6.02 14.80 11.72
C SER A 375 -6.58 13.39 11.88
N VAL A 376 -7.71 13.23 12.58
CA VAL A 376 -8.31 11.91 12.87
C VAL A 376 -9.76 11.85 12.40
N PHE A 377 -10.64 12.66 13.00
CA PHE A 377 -12.09 12.65 12.78
C PHE A 377 -12.57 13.91 12.06
N GLY A 378 -13.33 13.75 10.98
CA GLY A 378 -13.86 14.88 10.23
C GLY A 378 -15.07 15.58 10.87
N ASP A 379 -15.86 14.84 11.66
CA ASP A 379 -17.05 15.33 12.36
C ASP A 379 -16.92 15.18 13.89
N SER A 380 -17.86 15.77 14.63
CA SER A 380 -17.98 15.63 16.07
C SER A 380 -18.34 14.22 16.50
N ILE A 381 -17.56 13.67 17.42
CA ILE A 381 -17.93 12.45 18.12
C ILE A 381 -19.28 12.64 18.82
N SER A 382 -19.58 13.83 19.37
CA SER A 382 -20.84 14.08 20.07
C SER A 382 -22.08 13.83 19.20
N ASN A 383 -21.99 14.04 17.88
CA ASN A 383 -23.09 13.76 16.95
C ASN A 383 -23.35 12.26 16.89
N SER A 384 -22.28 11.47 16.75
CA SER A 384 -22.34 10.01 16.81
C SER A 384 -22.94 9.52 18.13
N GLN A 385 -22.54 10.10 19.27
CA GLN A 385 -23.05 9.68 20.60
C GLN A 385 -24.52 10.04 20.82
N GLN A 386 -25.00 11.17 20.27
CA GLN A 386 -26.40 11.54 20.34
C GLN A 386 -27.29 10.57 19.57
N GLN A 387 -26.81 10.11 18.41
CA GLN A 387 -27.55 9.19 17.55
C GLN A 387 -27.43 7.72 18.02
N PHE A 388 -26.26 7.34 18.56
CA PHE A 388 -25.92 5.99 18.97
C PHE A 388 -25.23 5.98 20.36
N PRO A 389 -25.99 6.14 21.46
CA PRO A 389 -25.42 6.30 22.81
C PRO A 389 -24.70 5.06 23.36
N ASP A 390 -25.07 3.86 22.89
CA ASP A 390 -24.52 2.58 23.37
C ASP A 390 -23.42 2.00 22.45
N SER A 391 -23.13 2.62 21.31
CA SER A 391 -22.36 2.03 20.19
C SER A 391 -20.87 2.39 20.15
N LEU A 392 -20.33 2.96 21.22
CA LEU A 392 -19.08 3.73 21.14
C LEU A 392 -17.87 2.98 21.68
N MET A 393 -16.92 2.73 20.79
CA MET A 393 -15.51 2.55 21.15
C MET A 393 -14.64 3.44 20.26
N PHE A 394 -14.18 4.56 20.82
CA PHE A 394 -13.07 5.33 20.28
C PHE A 394 -11.91 5.21 21.25
N GLU A 395 -10.77 4.73 20.78
CA GLU A 395 -9.63 4.46 21.66
C GLU A 395 -8.32 4.58 20.89
N ASN A 396 -7.33 5.25 21.45
CA ASN A 396 -5.95 5.24 20.97
C ASN A 396 -5.79 5.65 19.49
N ASN A 397 -6.48 6.70 19.04
CA ASN A 397 -6.25 7.26 17.72
C ASN A 397 -5.28 8.45 17.81
N PHE A 398 -4.11 8.34 17.21
CA PHE A 398 -3.05 9.34 17.38
C PHE A 398 -2.66 9.99 16.06
N TYR A 399 -2.14 11.22 16.16
CA TYR A 399 -1.46 11.89 15.06
C TYR A 399 -0.17 12.52 15.53
N ASP A 400 0.78 12.68 14.61
CA ASP A 400 2.01 13.41 14.87
C ASP A 400 1.73 14.92 14.90
N LYS A 401 1.72 15.54 16.07
CA LYS A 401 1.42 16.98 16.19
C LYS A 401 2.58 17.89 15.73
N GLN A 402 3.76 17.32 15.48
CA GLN A 402 4.87 18.05 14.86
C GLN A 402 4.74 18.05 13.34
N LEU A 403 4.13 17.02 12.74
CA LEU A 403 3.92 16.92 11.29
C LEU A 403 2.53 17.37 10.81
N LEU A 404 1.52 17.31 11.66
CA LEU A 404 0.15 17.74 11.39
C LEU A 404 -0.24 18.88 12.34
N THR A 405 -0.53 20.05 11.78
CA THR A 405 -0.98 21.23 12.53
C THR A 405 -2.49 21.27 12.76
N GLN A 406 -3.20 20.28 12.24
CA GLN A 406 -4.65 20.11 12.41
C GLN A 406 -4.94 19.41 13.75
N MET A 407 -6.03 19.81 14.42
CA MET A 407 -6.51 19.12 15.62
C MET A 407 -7.08 17.73 15.28
N SER A 408 -7.30 16.89 16.30
CA SER A 408 -7.88 15.56 16.07
C SER A 408 -9.28 15.60 15.45
N SER A 409 -10.11 16.57 15.83
CA SER A 409 -11.51 16.72 15.42
C SER A 409 -11.97 18.19 15.49
N PRO A 410 -13.23 18.52 15.08
CA PRO A 410 -13.79 19.86 15.24
C PRO A 410 -13.92 20.35 16.70
N GLN A 411 -13.79 19.47 17.70
CA GLN A 411 -13.84 19.84 19.13
C GLN A 411 -12.43 19.93 19.74
N GLY A 412 -11.38 19.71 18.96
CA GLY A 412 -10.01 19.60 19.45
C GLY A 412 -9.59 18.15 19.64
N ASP A 413 -8.65 17.93 20.56
CA ASP A 413 -8.26 16.59 21.00
C ASP A 413 -9.32 16.03 21.97
N ILE A 414 -9.64 14.74 21.81
CA ILE A 414 -10.70 14.04 22.54
C ILE A 414 -10.02 13.09 23.53
N LEU A 415 -9.79 13.59 24.74
CA LEU A 415 -9.01 12.89 25.77
C LEU A 415 -9.81 11.83 26.52
N GLU A 416 -11.14 11.91 26.47
CA GLU A 416 -12.02 10.91 27.08
C GLU A 416 -11.74 9.52 26.48
N ASN A 417 -11.51 8.52 27.33
CA ASN A 417 -11.13 7.16 26.93
C ASN A 417 -9.93 7.08 25.98
N ASN A 418 -9.04 8.09 25.99
CA ASN A 418 -7.93 8.22 25.07
C ASN A 418 -8.38 8.20 23.59
N ALA A 419 -9.57 8.71 23.28
CA ALA A 419 -10.23 8.55 21.99
C ALA A 419 -9.40 9.09 20.82
N ALA A 420 -8.93 10.33 20.89
CA ALA A 420 -8.00 10.88 19.90
C ALA A 420 -7.15 12.05 20.41
N LYS A 421 -5.85 12.04 20.14
CA LYS A 421 -4.96 13.15 20.53
C LYS A 421 -3.67 13.24 19.71
N GLY A 422 -3.09 14.43 19.70
CA GLY A 422 -1.77 14.67 19.12
C GLY A 422 -0.65 14.28 20.07
N LEU A 423 0.41 13.68 19.54
CA LEU A 423 1.60 13.28 20.27
C LEU A 423 2.85 13.80 19.56
N LEU A 424 3.94 14.05 20.30
CA LEU A 424 5.22 14.41 19.67
C LEU A 424 5.74 13.22 18.86
N THR A 425 6.59 13.48 17.86
CA THR A 425 7.19 12.43 17.03
C THR A 425 7.92 11.39 17.89
N THR A 426 8.59 11.82 18.96
CA THR A 426 9.28 10.92 19.91
C THR A 426 8.32 10.02 20.70
N ASP A 427 7.07 10.44 20.90
CA ASP A 427 6.08 9.69 21.68
C ASP A 427 5.29 8.68 20.84
N ILE A 428 5.49 8.69 19.52
CA ILE A 428 4.82 7.81 18.55
C ILE A 428 5.78 7.01 17.68
N THR A 429 7.07 7.04 17.98
CA THR A 429 8.11 6.27 17.26
C THR A 429 8.75 5.25 18.19
N GLY A 430 9.54 4.32 17.64
CA GLY A 430 10.20 3.30 18.44
C GLY A 430 9.19 2.34 19.06
N PHE A 431 9.36 2.11 20.36
CA PHE A 431 8.50 1.25 21.17
C PHE A 431 7.52 2.04 22.06
N ALA A 432 7.43 3.37 21.91
CA ALA A 432 6.67 4.25 22.80
C ALA A 432 5.18 3.88 22.92
N LEU A 433 4.58 3.39 21.83
CA LEU A 433 3.16 3.01 21.78
C LEU A 433 2.92 1.49 21.95
N GLN A 434 3.94 0.68 22.21
CA GLN A 434 3.80 -0.78 22.18
C GLN A 434 2.79 -1.32 23.20
N GLU A 435 2.80 -0.80 24.43
CA GLU A 435 1.85 -1.20 25.47
C GLU A 435 0.42 -0.68 25.22
N ILE A 436 0.27 0.32 24.34
CA ILE A 436 -1.01 1.00 24.04
C ILE A 436 -1.68 0.38 22.82
N LEU A 437 -0.96 0.29 21.70
CA LEU A 437 -1.48 -0.21 20.42
C LEU A 437 -1.42 -1.76 20.32
N GLY A 438 -0.60 -2.41 21.13
CA GLY A 438 -0.52 -3.88 21.22
C GLY A 438 0.04 -4.55 19.96
N ASP A 439 -0.36 -5.81 19.75
CA ASP A 439 0.24 -6.72 18.77
C ASP A 439 -0.23 -6.51 17.32
N GLY A 440 -1.14 -5.55 17.09
CA GLY A 440 -1.59 -5.18 15.74
C GLY A 440 -0.55 -4.42 14.91
N TRP A 441 0.59 -4.10 15.51
CA TRP A 441 1.61 -3.21 14.96
C TRP A 441 3.01 -3.82 15.10
N SER A 442 3.88 -3.47 14.16
CA SER A 442 5.30 -3.76 14.14
C SER A 442 6.07 -2.52 14.61
N TYR A 443 6.92 -2.71 15.62
CA TYR A 443 7.71 -1.66 16.26
C TYR A 443 9.19 -1.87 15.95
N ALA A 444 9.92 -0.78 15.73
CA ALA A 444 11.39 -0.77 15.71
C ALA A 444 11.87 0.63 16.08
N GLU A 445 13.09 0.74 16.62
CA GLU A 445 13.75 2.03 16.85
C GLU A 445 13.73 2.90 15.60
N GLY A 446 13.70 4.22 15.76
CA GLY A 446 13.87 5.18 14.66
C GLY A 446 12.78 5.24 13.59
N ARG A 447 11.63 4.57 13.78
CA ARG A 447 10.47 4.63 12.87
C ARG A 447 9.13 4.73 13.60
N TYR A 448 8.09 5.19 12.90
CA TYR A 448 6.71 5.03 13.36
C TYR A 448 6.32 3.53 13.34
N PRO A 449 5.40 3.08 14.21
CA PRO A 449 4.81 1.76 14.11
C PRO A 449 4.19 1.53 12.73
N ILE A 450 4.36 0.32 12.20
CA ILE A 450 3.77 -0.10 10.93
C ILE A 450 2.70 -1.15 11.21
N PRO A 451 1.52 -1.10 10.59
CA PRO A 451 0.52 -2.16 10.75
C PRO A 451 1.11 -3.54 10.44
N LEU A 452 0.77 -4.53 11.27
CA LEU A 452 1.34 -5.88 11.16
C LEU A 452 1.00 -6.52 9.80
N GLY A 453 1.99 -7.13 9.16
CA GLY A 453 1.92 -7.72 7.83
C GLY A 453 2.46 -6.80 6.73
N LEU A 454 2.64 -5.51 6.99
CA LEU A 454 3.16 -4.52 6.04
C LEU A 454 4.57 -4.02 6.42
N GLU A 455 5.19 -4.54 7.48
CA GLU A 455 6.48 -4.08 7.98
C GLU A 455 7.67 -4.29 7.04
N ASN A 456 7.49 -5.08 5.99
CA ASN A 456 8.48 -5.32 4.94
C ASN A 456 8.09 -4.68 3.59
N ASP A 457 6.93 -4.01 3.51
CA ASP A 457 6.54 -3.28 2.30
C ASP A 457 7.34 -1.98 2.17
N SER A 458 7.93 -1.75 1.00
CA SER A 458 8.83 -0.61 0.79
C SER A 458 8.13 0.75 0.94
N MET A 459 6.87 0.86 0.52
CA MET A 459 6.13 2.12 0.66
C MET A 459 5.68 2.32 2.12
N ALA A 460 5.32 1.25 2.84
CA ALA A 460 5.03 1.33 4.27
C ALA A 460 6.26 1.75 5.09
N LEU A 461 7.45 1.24 4.76
CA LEU A 461 8.72 1.64 5.39
C LEU A 461 9.02 3.13 5.16
N VAL A 462 8.84 3.61 3.94
CA VAL A 462 9.00 5.04 3.59
C VAL A 462 7.96 5.90 4.34
N ALA A 463 6.71 5.46 4.40
CA ALA A 463 5.64 6.16 5.12
C ALA A 463 5.96 6.31 6.62
N ALA A 464 6.55 5.26 7.20
CA ALA A 464 6.94 5.17 8.59
C ALA A 464 8.27 5.85 8.95
N THR A 465 8.92 6.56 8.00
CA THR A 465 10.13 7.32 8.30
C THR A 465 9.79 8.69 8.92
N PRO A 466 10.28 9.00 10.14
CA PRO A 466 9.98 10.22 10.89
C PRO A 466 10.93 11.39 10.59
N VAL A 467 10.43 12.59 10.91
CA VAL A 467 11.23 13.81 11.06
C VAL A 467 11.05 14.30 12.50
N TYR A 468 12.13 14.35 13.26
CA TYR A 468 12.14 14.73 14.67
C TYR A 468 12.44 16.22 14.83
N LEU A 469 11.39 17.04 14.76
CA LEU A 469 11.54 18.48 14.96
C LEU A 469 11.86 18.81 16.42
N HIS A 470 12.58 19.91 16.63
CA HIS A 470 13.00 20.34 17.97
C HIS A 470 11.81 20.59 18.91
N PHE A 471 11.97 20.26 20.20
CA PHE A 471 11.05 20.66 21.25
C PHE A 471 11.79 20.90 22.58
N GLU A 472 11.25 21.78 23.42
CA GLU A 472 11.69 21.98 24.81
C GLU A 472 10.74 21.29 25.79
N THR A 473 9.44 21.32 25.48
CA THR A 473 8.36 20.69 26.26
C THR A 473 7.24 20.19 25.33
N GLU A 474 6.26 19.45 25.87
CA GLU A 474 5.09 19.02 25.08
C GLU A 474 4.25 20.17 24.51
N ASP A 475 4.35 21.37 25.07
CA ASP A 475 3.62 22.57 24.64
C ASP A 475 4.51 23.58 23.90
N ASP A 476 5.83 23.39 23.92
CA ASP A 476 6.84 24.25 23.28
C ASP A 476 7.69 23.40 22.33
N TYR A 477 7.20 23.25 21.10
CA TYR A 477 7.76 22.41 20.06
C TYR A 477 7.68 23.08 18.69
N ASN A 478 8.65 22.76 17.83
CA ASN A 478 8.58 23.05 16.41
C ASN A 478 7.58 22.10 15.76
N HIS A 479 6.78 22.65 14.85
CA HIS A 479 6.00 21.88 13.89
C HIS A 479 6.43 22.27 12.47
N VAL A 480 6.00 21.47 11.49
CA VAL A 480 6.36 21.64 10.08
C VAL A 480 6.06 23.02 9.48
N ASP A 481 5.17 23.81 10.07
CA ASP A 481 4.88 25.19 9.59
C ASP A 481 5.73 26.28 10.31
N SER A 482 6.55 25.90 11.30
CA SER A 482 7.28 26.81 12.20
C SER A 482 8.64 26.26 12.65
N VAL A 483 9.43 25.73 11.72
CA VAL A 483 10.77 25.20 12.02
C VAL A 483 11.73 26.35 12.30
N THR A 484 12.42 26.31 13.44
CA THR A 484 13.35 27.36 13.90
C THR A 484 14.71 26.83 14.32
N LYS A 485 14.83 25.51 14.52
CA LYS A 485 16.05 24.84 14.98
C LYS A 485 16.39 23.64 14.10
N ASP A 486 17.67 23.30 14.09
CA ASP A 486 18.17 22.05 13.51
C ASP A 486 17.40 20.86 14.10
N PHE A 487 17.25 19.81 13.31
CA PHE A 487 16.41 18.65 13.65
C PHE A 487 17.08 17.36 13.21
N THR A 488 16.48 16.22 13.55
CA THR A 488 16.96 14.91 13.07
C THR A 488 15.90 14.20 12.23
N VAL A 489 16.35 13.22 11.45
CA VAL A 489 15.50 12.40 10.58
C VAL A 489 15.78 10.93 10.80
N GLY A 490 14.77 10.08 10.59
CA GLY A 490 14.96 8.63 10.64
C GLY A 490 15.77 8.13 9.45
N LEU A 491 16.76 7.26 9.69
CA LEU A 491 17.57 6.60 8.67
C LEU A 491 17.35 5.08 8.58
N GLU A 492 16.46 4.57 9.41
CA GLU A 492 16.14 3.15 9.47
C GLU A 492 15.56 2.65 8.13
N ASN A 493 15.69 1.35 7.89
CA ASN A 493 15.25 0.70 6.65
C ASN A 493 15.99 1.13 5.38
N SER A 494 17.22 1.65 5.52
CA SER A 494 18.10 2.05 4.40
C SER A 494 17.51 3.14 3.50
N VAL A 495 16.70 4.03 4.09
CA VAL A 495 16.16 5.18 3.38
C VAL A 495 17.23 6.25 3.14
N VAL A 496 17.01 7.11 2.15
CA VAL A 496 17.88 8.25 1.85
C VAL A 496 17.07 9.53 1.82
N TRP A 497 17.55 10.54 2.57
CA TRP A 497 17.00 11.88 2.57
C TRP A 497 17.66 12.78 1.54
N ASN A 498 16.82 13.53 0.83
CA ASN A 498 17.19 14.59 -0.09
C ASN A 498 16.39 15.86 0.24
N GLU A 499 16.86 16.98 -0.29
CA GLU A 499 16.24 18.30 -0.19
C GLU A 499 15.98 18.84 -1.60
N THR A 500 15.06 19.81 -1.75
CA THR A 500 14.65 20.31 -3.07
C THR A 500 15.10 21.75 -3.34
N TYR A 501 15.15 22.63 -2.33
CA TYR A 501 15.27 24.09 -2.50
C TYR A 501 16.55 24.71 -1.89
N GLY A 502 17.47 23.89 -1.40
CA GLY A 502 18.79 24.25 -0.88
C GLY A 502 18.76 24.85 0.53
N ARG A 503 17.70 24.63 1.30
CA ARG A 503 17.53 25.27 2.63
C ARG A 503 17.88 24.39 3.81
N VAL A 504 18.07 23.10 3.57
CA VAL A 504 18.49 22.12 4.58
C VAL A 504 19.69 21.35 4.05
N SER A 505 20.65 21.02 4.90
CA SER A 505 21.70 20.03 4.60
C SER A 505 21.60 18.85 5.54
N PHE A 506 21.79 17.64 4.99
CA PHE A 506 21.85 16.41 5.78
C PHE A 506 23.31 15.95 5.98
N ASP A 507 23.68 15.66 7.21
CA ASP A 507 24.87 14.89 7.59
C ASP A 507 24.42 13.71 8.45
N ASP A 508 24.29 12.54 7.82
CA ASP A 508 23.65 11.36 8.42
C ASP A 508 22.23 11.69 8.90
N GLU A 509 21.90 11.45 10.17
CA GLU A 509 20.57 11.73 10.75
C GLU A 509 20.35 13.21 11.06
N TYR A 510 21.39 14.05 11.02
CA TYR A 510 21.32 15.46 11.39
C TYR A 510 20.96 16.34 10.20
N ALA A 511 19.93 17.16 10.37
CA ALA A 511 19.46 18.12 9.37
C ALA A 511 19.70 19.56 9.87
N SER A 512 20.61 20.27 9.20
CA SER A 512 20.95 21.66 9.52
C SER A 512 20.22 22.67 8.63
N LEU A 513 19.71 23.73 9.25
CA LEU A 513 19.01 24.81 8.56
C LEU A 513 20.00 25.81 7.92
N LEU A 514 19.83 26.09 6.64
CA LEU A 514 20.74 26.95 5.85
C LEU A 514 20.13 28.30 5.48
N SER A 515 18.81 28.35 5.22
CA SER A 515 18.11 29.59 4.83
C SER A 515 16.61 29.56 5.14
N LEU A 516 15.99 30.74 5.30
CA LEU A 516 14.57 30.89 5.69
C LEU A 516 13.63 30.62 4.53
N GLY A 517 12.49 29.99 4.80
CA GLY A 517 11.41 29.74 3.85
C GLY A 517 11.04 28.27 3.72
N TYR A 518 10.24 27.93 2.70
CA TYR A 518 9.76 26.58 2.49
C TYR A 518 10.84 25.65 1.92
N GLU A 519 10.95 24.46 2.50
CA GLU A 519 11.76 23.34 2.02
C GLU A 519 10.86 22.11 1.79
N ASN A 520 11.22 21.27 0.81
CA ASN A 520 10.62 19.97 0.59
C ASN A 520 11.69 18.89 0.84
N LEU A 521 11.54 18.18 1.95
CA LEU A 521 12.37 17.04 2.32
C LEU A 521 11.81 15.79 1.64
N VAL A 522 12.65 15.03 0.97
CA VAL A 522 12.24 13.83 0.23
C VAL A 522 12.98 12.62 0.78
N VAL A 523 12.23 11.71 1.40
CA VAL A 523 12.75 10.40 1.82
C VAL A 523 12.49 9.38 0.72
N ASN A 524 13.48 8.55 0.42
CA ASN A 524 13.43 7.58 -0.68
C ASN A 524 13.90 6.20 -0.23
N LEU A 525 13.26 5.14 -0.76
CA LEU A 525 13.71 3.75 -0.71
C LEU A 525 13.55 3.14 -2.10
N GLY A 526 14.63 3.09 -2.88
CA GLY A 526 14.53 2.74 -4.31
C GLY A 526 13.63 3.73 -5.06
N ASP A 527 12.58 3.23 -5.70
CA ASP A 527 11.60 4.04 -6.46
C ASP A 527 10.46 4.60 -5.58
N TYR A 528 10.38 4.21 -4.31
CA TYR A 528 9.35 4.66 -3.37
C TYR A 528 9.79 5.94 -2.67
N LYS A 529 8.89 6.92 -2.53
CA LYS A 529 9.20 8.20 -1.90
C LYS A 529 8.04 8.82 -1.12
N LYS A 530 8.37 9.62 -0.12
CA LYS A 530 7.45 10.51 0.62
C LYS A 530 8.06 11.90 0.70
N GLU A 531 7.19 12.90 0.64
CA GLU A 531 7.56 14.32 0.70
C GLU A 531 7.09 14.91 2.03
N VAL A 532 7.95 15.69 2.68
CA VAL A 532 7.65 16.44 3.91
C VAL A 532 7.98 17.90 3.68
N TYR A 533 6.94 18.72 3.65
CA TYR A 533 7.06 20.16 3.45
C TYR A 533 7.23 20.85 4.80
N ILE A 534 8.33 21.59 4.96
CA ILE A 534 8.61 22.40 6.14
C ILE A 534 8.69 23.89 5.79
N ASN A 535 8.40 24.74 6.77
CA ASN A 535 8.57 26.19 6.70
C ASN A 535 9.55 26.66 7.76
N ILE A 536 10.72 27.12 7.31
CA ILE A 536 11.81 27.58 8.16
C ILE A 536 11.59 29.07 8.45
N LEU A 537 11.20 29.37 9.68
CA LEU A 537 10.86 30.73 10.13
C LEU A 537 12.03 31.44 10.81
N ASP A 538 12.94 30.66 11.38
CA ASP A 538 14.18 31.15 11.93
C ASP A 538 15.31 30.17 11.60
N ILE A 539 16.51 30.69 11.52
CA ILE A 539 17.71 29.89 11.60
C ILE A 539 18.37 30.53 12.81
N GLU A 540 18.40 29.81 13.92
CA GLU A 540 19.30 30.23 14.97
C GLU A 540 20.67 30.41 14.32
N THR A 541 21.14 31.67 14.23
CA THR A 541 22.56 31.91 14.13
C THR A 541 23.08 31.34 15.43
N SER A 542 23.48 30.09 15.38
CA SER A 542 24.53 29.60 16.23
C SER A 542 25.75 30.47 15.88
N ILE A 543 25.81 31.67 16.47
CA ILE A 543 26.98 31.94 17.27
C ILE A 543 27.06 30.69 18.12
N MET A 544 28.06 29.86 17.91
CA MET A 544 28.39 28.87 18.91
C MET A 544 28.59 29.65 20.22
N GLU A 545 27.53 29.92 20.97
CA GLU A 545 27.54 29.50 22.34
C GLU A 545 27.70 28.00 22.23
N GLU A 546 28.97 27.57 22.15
CA GLU A 546 29.36 26.32 22.75
C GLU A 546 28.59 26.31 24.06
N SER A 547 27.54 25.48 24.14
CA SER A 547 27.30 24.83 25.40
C SER A 547 28.68 24.26 25.74
N ILE A 548 29.36 24.93 26.67
CA ILE A 548 30.60 24.46 27.25
C ILE A 548 30.16 23.21 28.03
N THR A 549 29.90 22.13 27.29
CA THR A 549 30.34 20.83 27.73
C THR A 549 31.80 21.07 28.03
N LYS A 550 32.12 21.10 29.33
CA LYS A 550 33.49 21.31 29.82
C LYS A 550 34.35 20.19 29.27
N ASN A 551 34.82 20.38 28.06
CA ASN A 551 35.52 19.44 27.23
C ASN A 551 36.86 20.11 27.01
N GLY A 552 37.85 19.72 27.81
CA GLY A 552 39.19 20.24 27.57
C GLY A 552 39.58 20.05 26.10
N ILE A 553 40.09 21.09 25.47
CA ILE A 553 40.46 21.08 24.05
C ILE A 553 41.97 20.92 23.89
N ILE A 554 42.39 20.25 22.81
CA ILE A 554 43.80 20.12 22.40
C ILE A 554 44.00 20.81 21.06
N TYR A 555 44.99 21.69 20.95
CA TYR A 555 45.34 22.36 19.70
C TYR A 555 46.82 22.78 19.62
N PRO A 556 47.42 22.83 18.42
CA PRO A 556 46.84 22.43 17.14
C PRO A 556 46.70 20.90 17.05
N ASN A 557 45.70 20.42 16.33
CA ASN A 557 45.55 19.02 15.94
C ASN A 557 45.14 18.97 14.45
N PRO A 558 45.97 18.46 13.54
CA PRO A 558 47.28 17.82 13.76
C PRO A 558 48.37 18.75 14.34
N ALA A 559 49.29 18.19 15.11
CA ALA A 559 50.32 18.88 15.88
C ALA A 559 51.74 18.57 15.36
N SER A 560 52.65 19.54 15.43
CA SER A 560 54.05 19.39 14.97
C SER A 560 55.05 19.34 16.12
N GLU A 561 55.21 20.41 16.89
CA GLU A 561 56.24 20.51 17.94
C GLU A 561 55.66 20.49 19.36
N PHE A 562 54.45 21.04 19.51
CA PHE A 562 53.75 21.14 20.77
C PHE A 562 52.24 20.95 20.58
N ILE A 563 51.55 20.63 21.68
CA ILE A 563 50.11 20.78 21.83
C ILE A 563 49.82 21.68 23.03
N ASN A 564 48.76 22.48 22.91
CA ASN A 564 48.19 23.25 23.99
C ASN A 564 46.94 22.54 24.49
N ILE A 565 46.76 22.55 25.81
CA ILE A 565 45.61 21.98 26.49
C ILE A 565 44.94 23.11 27.25
N LYS A 566 43.66 23.32 26.98
CA LYS A 566 42.81 24.23 27.73
C LYS A 566 41.76 23.39 28.44
N LEU A 567 41.76 23.41 29.78
CA LEU A 567 40.94 22.50 30.60
C LEU A 567 39.51 22.98 30.83
N ASP A 568 39.19 24.24 30.50
CA ASP A 568 37.84 24.83 30.55
C ASP A 568 36.97 24.37 31.74
N GLY A 569 37.52 24.53 32.95
CA GLY A 569 36.82 24.26 34.21
C GLY A 569 36.82 22.81 34.67
N ILE A 570 37.61 21.93 34.05
CA ILE A 570 37.95 20.59 34.54
C ILE A 570 39.01 20.70 35.66
N SER A 571 38.70 20.19 36.85
CA SER A 571 39.69 19.96 37.91
C SER A 571 40.53 18.75 37.56
N ALA A 572 41.84 18.90 37.44
CA ALA A 572 42.75 17.82 37.07
C ALA A 572 44.14 18.06 37.66
N ASP A 573 44.78 16.98 38.10
CA ASP A 573 46.09 17.02 38.76
C ASP A 573 47.20 16.44 37.86
N LYS A 574 46.84 15.63 36.86
CA LYS A 574 47.80 14.88 36.03
C LYS A 574 47.31 14.66 34.59
N LEU A 575 48.25 14.70 33.65
CA LEU A 575 48.10 14.37 32.24
C LEU A 575 49.04 13.26 31.84
N GLU A 576 48.61 12.39 30.93
CA GLU A 576 49.41 11.32 30.36
C GLU A 576 49.21 11.23 28.85
N ILE A 577 50.28 11.09 28.07
CA ILE A 577 50.21 10.79 26.63
C ILE A 577 50.57 9.31 26.43
N CYS A 578 49.73 8.59 25.71
CA CYS A 578 49.93 7.20 25.32
C CYS A 578 49.92 7.07 23.79
N ASP A 579 50.66 6.08 23.27
CA ASP A 579 50.46 5.63 21.89
C ASP A 579 49.15 4.81 21.73
N ILE A 580 48.86 4.41 20.50
CA ILE A 580 47.67 3.61 20.17
C ILE A 580 47.61 2.24 20.85
N SER A 581 48.75 1.71 21.33
CA SER A 581 48.79 0.45 22.08
C SER A 581 48.54 0.65 23.57
N GLY A 582 48.35 1.90 24.01
CA GLY A 582 48.16 2.27 25.41
C GLY A 582 49.47 2.43 26.19
N LYS A 583 50.63 2.33 25.54
CA LYS A 583 51.93 2.51 26.18
C LYS A 583 52.12 3.97 26.59
N LEU A 584 52.41 4.22 27.85
CA LEU A 584 52.71 5.55 28.38
C LEU A 584 54.01 6.10 27.79
N LEU A 585 53.95 7.32 27.26
CA LEU A 585 55.08 8.02 26.64
C LEU A 585 55.49 9.28 27.40
N LEU A 586 54.52 9.99 27.99
CA LEU A 586 54.77 11.21 28.75
C LEU A 586 53.76 11.30 29.90
N SER A 587 54.18 11.74 31.07
CA SER A 587 53.31 12.02 32.22
C SER A 587 53.73 13.34 32.87
N GLN A 588 52.76 14.19 33.19
CA GLN A 588 53.01 15.52 33.74
C GLN A 588 51.90 15.93 34.72
N THR A 589 52.27 16.61 35.80
CA THR A 589 51.32 17.23 36.73
C THR A 589 50.79 18.56 36.21
N ILE A 590 49.51 18.84 36.43
CA ILE A 590 48.86 20.10 36.03
C ILE A 590 48.89 21.07 37.20
N THR A 591 49.23 22.34 36.92
CA THR A 591 49.12 23.43 37.92
C THR A 591 48.24 24.59 37.44
N ASN A 592 47.89 24.65 36.16
CA ASN A 592 47.15 25.76 35.55
C ASN A 592 46.07 25.26 34.57
N ASN A 593 45.02 26.06 34.33
CA ASN A 593 43.95 25.77 33.36
C ASN A 593 44.42 25.74 31.90
N TYR A 594 45.62 26.25 31.63
CA TYR A 594 46.26 26.24 30.33
C TYR A 594 47.66 25.67 30.45
N GLN A 595 47.96 24.66 29.64
CA GLN A 595 49.27 23.99 29.64
C GLN A 595 49.71 23.69 28.21
N GLN A 596 50.95 24.04 27.89
CA GLN A 596 51.61 23.60 26.66
C GLN A 596 52.48 22.37 26.97
N ILE A 597 52.39 21.35 26.13
CA ILE A 597 53.21 20.14 26.18
C ILE A 597 54.04 20.03 24.91
N GLN A 598 55.34 19.86 25.06
CA GLN A 598 56.27 19.62 23.97
C GLN A 598 56.19 18.15 23.53
N ILE A 599 55.96 17.93 22.23
CA ILE A 599 55.80 16.60 21.62
C ILE A 599 56.76 16.36 20.44
N LYS A 600 57.77 17.22 20.27
CA LYS A 600 58.75 17.14 19.19
C LYS A 600 59.45 15.77 19.08
N ASP A 601 59.62 15.09 20.21
CA ASP A 601 60.34 13.81 20.30
C ASP A 601 59.41 12.60 20.03
N LEU A 602 58.09 12.84 19.87
CA LEU A 602 57.13 11.81 19.45
C LEU A 602 57.26 11.55 17.94
N LYS A 603 57.17 10.28 17.55
CA LYS A 603 57.14 9.88 16.14
C LYS A 603 55.84 10.34 15.47
N ARG A 604 55.83 10.42 14.14
CA ARG A 604 54.59 10.67 13.38
C ARG A 604 53.58 9.55 13.67
N GLY A 605 52.34 9.91 13.99
CA GLY A 605 51.31 8.93 14.36
C GLY A 605 50.18 9.51 15.20
N MET A 606 49.22 8.67 15.56
CA MET A 606 48.10 9.04 16.44
C MET A 606 48.43 8.75 17.92
N TYR A 607 47.97 9.63 18.78
CA TYR A 607 48.22 9.59 20.23
C TYR A 607 46.94 9.90 21.02
N PHE A 608 46.89 9.40 22.24
CA PHE A 608 45.83 9.70 23.21
C PHE A 608 46.41 10.48 24.39
N LEU A 609 45.79 11.61 24.72
CA LEU A 609 46.01 12.35 25.95
C LEU A 609 44.94 11.98 26.97
N LYS A 610 45.35 11.46 28.12
CA LYS A 610 44.50 11.12 29.25
C LYS A 610 44.64 12.15 30.35
N ILE A 611 43.52 12.59 30.92
CA ILE A 611 43.43 13.62 31.97
C ILE A 611 42.93 12.95 33.25
N TYR A 612 43.58 13.23 34.37
CA TYR A 612 43.33 12.59 35.66
C TYR A 612 43.07 13.61 36.77
N ASP A 613 42.10 13.30 37.64
CA ASP A 613 41.86 13.92 38.94
C ASP A 613 41.94 12.81 40.01
N LYS A 614 42.74 13.01 41.06
CA LYS A 614 42.91 12.01 42.15
C LYS A 614 43.13 10.57 41.67
N ASN A 615 43.96 10.39 40.63
CA ASN A 615 44.29 9.12 39.97
C ASN A 615 43.15 8.43 39.18
N GLN A 616 41.97 9.04 39.06
CA GLN A 616 40.91 8.57 38.16
C GLN A 616 41.05 9.25 36.79
N ASN A 617 41.00 8.49 35.70
CA ASN A 617 40.92 9.06 34.36
C ASN A 617 39.52 9.65 34.18
N ILE A 618 39.46 10.96 33.96
CA ILE A 618 38.20 11.71 33.82
C ILE A 618 37.94 12.12 32.37
N LYS A 619 38.96 12.13 31.50
CA LYS A 619 38.81 12.45 30.08
C LYS A 619 39.96 11.85 29.26
N THR A 620 39.64 11.38 28.06
CA THR A 620 40.64 10.99 27.06
C THR A 620 40.37 11.74 25.77
N LEU A 621 41.41 12.34 25.19
CA LEU A 621 41.38 13.17 24.00
C LEU A 621 42.39 12.62 22.97
N LYS A 622 42.10 12.76 21.68
CA LYS A 622 42.92 12.22 20.59
C LYS A 622 43.62 13.36 19.84
N PHE A 623 44.89 13.17 19.48
CA PHE A 623 45.59 14.07 18.56
C PHE A 623 46.52 13.32 17.59
N VAL A 624 46.84 13.96 16.46
CA VAL A 624 47.71 13.43 15.41
C VAL A 624 49.01 14.22 15.38
N LYS A 625 50.17 13.54 15.41
CA LYS A 625 51.51 14.13 15.23
C LYS A 625 51.95 14.04 13.77
N ASN A 626 52.22 15.19 13.16
CA ASN A 626 52.74 15.34 11.80
C ASN A 626 54.26 15.20 11.68
#